data_AF-A0AAV1UXJ1-F1
#
_entry.id   AF-A0AAV1UXJ1-F1
#
_cell.length_a   1.000
_cell.length_b   1.000
_cell.length_c   1.000
_cell.angle_alpha   90.00
_cell.angle_beta   90.00
_cell.angle_gamma   90.00
#
_symmetry.space_group_name_H-M   'P 1'
#
loop_
_entity.id
_entity.type
_entity.pdbx_description
1 polymer ?
#
loop_
_entity_poly.entity_id
_entity_poly.type
_entity_poly.pdbx_seq_one_letter_code
_entity_poly.pdbx_strand_id
1 'polypeptide(L)' 'MRTKSGLKARFEMTDSGKCAFVLGIELVDNDNGSVTMCQQRYVEDVLKRFGMSDCKAVTSPTDISS' A
#
# COMPACT_ATOMS: atom_id res chain seq x y z
N MET A 1 -12.41 19.57 -1.19
CA MET A 1 -11.22 19.41 -2.05
C MET A 1 -11.10 20.58 -3.03
N ARG A 2 -10.43 21.69 -2.68
CA ARG A 2 -10.24 22.81 -3.61
C ARG A 2 -9.18 22.52 -4.70
N THR A 3 -8.17 21.74 -4.35
CA THR A 3 -7.06 21.40 -5.26
C THR A 3 -7.51 20.53 -6.43
N LYS A 4 -8.26 19.46 -6.15
CA LYS A 4 -8.75 18.53 -7.18
C LYS A 4 -9.69 19.20 -8.18
N SER A 5 -10.61 20.03 -7.71
CA SER A 5 -11.50 20.81 -8.58
C SER A 5 -10.74 21.85 -9.41
N GLY A 6 -9.75 22.52 -8.81
CA GLY A 6 -8.92 23.50 -9.52
C GLY A 6 -8.04 22.87 -10.61
N LEU A 7 -7.53 21.67 -10.38
CA LEU A 7 -6.76 20.91 -11.36
C LEU A 7 -7.66 20.42 -12.51
N LYS A 8 -8.83 19.84 -12.19
CA LYS A 8 -9.80 19.38 -13.19
C LYS A 8 -10.34 20.51 -14.08
N ALA A 9 -10.40 21.74 -13.58
CA ALA A 9 -10.81 22.90 -14.38
C ALA A 9 -9.73 23.38 -15.37
N ARG A 10 -8.45 23.05 -15.13
CA ARG A 10 -7.31 23.48 -15.95
C ARG A 10 -6.74 22.38 -16.85
N PHE A 11 -6.95 21.12 -16.48
CA PHE A 11 -6.39 19.96 -17.17
C PHE A 11 -7.46 18.88 -17.32
N GLU A 12 -7.38 18.10 -18.39
CA GLU A 12 -8.16 16.88 -18.52
C GLU A 12 -7.76 15.91 -17.40
N MET A 13 -8.65 15.78 -16.41
CA MET A 13 -8.41 15.01 -15.20
C MET A 13 -9.58 14.07 -14.95
N THR A 14 -9.26 12.78 -14.87
CA THR A 14 -10.19 11.74 -14.42
C THR A 14 -9.94 11.43 -12.96
N ASP A 15 -11.03 11.28 -12.20
CA ASP A 15 -10.97 10.86 -10.81
C ASP A 15 -11.11 9.34 -10.73
N SER A 16 -10.05 8.66 -10.31
CA SER A 16 -10.05 7.20 -10.12
C SER A 16 -10.53 6.77 -8.73
N GLY A 17 -11.01 7.70 -7.89
CA GLY A 17 -11.50 7.40 -6.55
C GLY A 17 -10.36 7.20 -5.53
N LYS A 18 -10.61 6.36 -4.53
CA LYS A 18 -9.64 6.00 -3.49
C LYS A 18 -8.56 5.06 -4.05
N CYS A 19 -7.34 5.23 -3.57
CA CYS A 19 -6.23 4.38 -3.98
C CYS A 19 -6.29 3.06 -3.21
N ALA A 20 -6.42 1.94 -3.92
CA ALA A 20 -6.43 0.61 -3.30
C ALA A 20 -5.03 -0.01 -3.19
N PHE A 21 -4.09 0.39 -4.06
CA PHE A 21 -2.73 -0.15 -4.07
C PHE A 21 -1.70 0.92 -4.40
N VAL A 22 -0.58 0.94 -3.67
CA VAL A 22 0.60 1.75 -3.98
C VAL A 22 1.82 0.84 -4.01
N LEU A 23 2.54 0.81 -5.13
CA LEU A 23 3.74 -0.03 -5.31
C LEU A 23 3.51 -1.52 -5.01
N GLY A 24 2.30 -2.02 -5.22
CA GLY A 24 1.91 -3.41 -4.91
C GLY A 24 1.54 -3.65 -3.45
N ILE A 25 1.55 -2.61 -2.61
CA ILE A 25 1.09 -2.65 -1.22
C ILE A 25 -0.38 -2.23 -1.18
N GLU A 26 -1.20 -3.02 -0.50
CA GLU A 26 -2.63 -2.75 -0.34
C GLU A 26 -2.86 -1.61 0.66
N LEU A 27 -3.80 -0.74 0.35
CA LEU A 27 -4.24 0.35 1.21
C LEU A 27 -5.66 0.09 1.71
N VAL A 28 -5.84 0.20 3.03
CA VAL A 28 -7.13 0.05 3.70
C VAL A 28 -7.49 1.36 4.38
N ASP A 29 -8.49 2.05 3.86
CA ASP A 29 -9.08 3.21 4.51
C ASP A 29 -9.91 2.78 5.74
N ASN A 30 -9.68 3.44 6.88
CA ASN A 30 -10.44 3.23 8.10
C ASN A 30 -11.46 4.36 8.34
N ASP A 31 -12.52 4.08 9.10
CA ASP A 31 -13.58 5.05 9.39
C ASP A 31 -13.09 6.28 10.16
N ASN A 32 -12.00 6.15 10.92
CA ASN A 32 -11.35 7.26 11.64
C ASN A 32 -10.49 8.16 10.73
N GLY A 33 -10.46 7.91 9.43
CA GLY A 33 -9.69 8.68 8.45
C GLY A 33 -8.22 8.27 8.34
N SER A 34 -7.76 7.28 9.10
CA SER A 34 -6.43 6.68 8.91
C SER A 34 -6.42 5.73 7.71
N VAL A 35 -5.22 5.50 7.16
CA VAL A 35 -5.00 4.52 6.09
C VAL A 35 -3.97 3.51 6.59
N THR A 36 -4.34 2.23 6.56
CA THR A 36 -3.43 1.12 6.88
C THR A 36 -2.77 0.60 5.61
N MET A 37 -1.46 0.41 5.64
CA MET A 37 -0.72 -0.27 4.58
C MET A 37 -0.64 -1.77 4.88
N CYS A 38 -1.38 -2.59 4.13
CA CYS A 38 -1.35 -4.04 4.23
C CYS A 38 -0.28 -4.59 3.26
N GLN A 39 0.81 -5.12 3.83
CA GLN A 39 1.93 -5.65 3.05
C GLN A 39 1.89 -7.17 2.85
N GLN A 40 0.82 -7.87 3.30
CA GLN A 40 0.77 -9.33 3.24
C GLN A 40 1.03 -9.85 1.81
N ARG A 41 0.25 -9.39 0.84
CA ARG A 41 0.40 -9.79 -0.56
C ARG A 41 1.77 -9.42 -1.14
N TYR A 42 2.28 -8.23 -0.80
CA TYR A 42 3.60 -7.80 -1.23
C TYR A 42 4.70 -8.75 -0.72
N VAL A 43 4.64 -9.15 0.55
CA VAL A 43 5.58 -10.11 1.15
C VAL A 43 5.46 -11.47 0.47
N GLU A 44 4.26 -11.98 0.24
CA GLU A 44 4.02 -13.24 -0.48
C GLU A 44 4.63 -13.21 -1.89
N ASP A 45 4.41 -12.11 -2.64
CA ASP A 45 4.95 -11.93 -3.98
C ASP A 45 6.49 -11.86 -3.99
N VAL A 46 7.08 -11.17 -3.01
CA VAL A 46 8.54 -11.11 -2.82
C VAL A 46 9.11 -12.50 -2.50
N LEU A 47 8.53 -13.22 -1.54
CA LEU A 47 8.99 -14.55 -1.16
C LEU A 47 8.91 -15.51 -2.36
N LYS A 48 7.80 -15.49 -3.10
CA LYS A 48 7.65 -16.30 -4.30
C LYS A 48 8.69 -15.96 -5.37
N ARG A 49 8.94 -14.68 -5.61
CA ARG A 49 9.93 -14.22 -6.61
C ARG A 49 11.34 -14.74 -6.35
N PHE A 50 11.72 -14.91 -5.09
CA PHE A 50 13.04 -15.38 -4.69
C PHE A 50 13.07 -16.88 -4.33
N GLY A 51 11.99 -17.63 -4.55
CA GLY A 51 11.91 -19.06 -4.23
C GLY A 51 11.91 -19.35 -2.73
N MET A 52 11.43 -18.40 -1.92
CA MET A 52 11.44 -18.43 -0.46
C MET A 52 10.08 -18.73 0.16
N SER A 53 9.11 -19.23 -0.61
CA SER A 53 7.75 -19.49 -0.13
C SER A 53 7.69 -20.49 1.05
N ASP A 54 8.62 -21.44 1.12
CA ASP A 54 8.70 -22.46 2.18
C ASP A 54 9.82 -22.18 3.19
N CYS A 55 10.45 -21.00 3.14
CA CYS A 55 11.50 -20.65 4.09
C CYS A 55 10.94 -20.54 5.51
N LYS A 56 11.68 -21.08 6.48
CA LYS A 56 11.35 -20.90 7.90
C LYS A 56 11.52 -19.44 8.29
N ALA A 57 10.59 -18.94 9.10
CA ALA A 57 10.75 -17.62 9.70
C ALA A 57 12.04 -17.58 10.52
N VAL A 58 12.80 -16.51 10.36
CA VAL A 58 14.01 -16.23 11.14
C VAL A 58 13.79 -14.89 11.82
N THR A 59 14.33 -14.74 13.03
CA THR A 59 14.30 -13.47 13.75
C THR A 59 15.04 -12.43 12.93
N SER A 60 14.32 -11.46 12.38
CA SER A 60 14.94 -10.29 11.76
C SER A 60 15.70 -9.50 12.83
N PRO A 61 16.94 -9.05 12.61
CA PRO A 61 17.69 -8.25 13.58
C PRO A 61 17.11 -6.84 13.83
N THR A 62 15.96 -6.52 13.26
CA THR A 62 15.25 -5.26 13.45
C THR A 62 14.59 -5.22 14.81
N ASP A 63 14.78 -4.11 15.52
CA ASP A 63 13.98 -3.76 16.69
C ASP A 63 12.49 -3.80 16.33
N ILE A 64 11.75 -4.72 16.96
CA ILE A 64 10.28 -4.80 16.91
C ILE A 64 9.68 -3.93 18.03
N SER A 65 10.51 -3.12 18.69
CA SER A 65 10.08 -2.21 19.74
C SER A 65 9.49 -0.94 19.10
N SER A 66 8.19 -0.75 19.28
CA SER A 66 7.46 0.50 19.11
C SER A 66 6.45 0.61 20.25
#